data_AF-A0A2N2LR87-F1
#
_entry.id   AF-A0A2N2LR87-F1
#
_cell.length_a   1.000
_cell.length_b   1.000
_cell.length_c   1.000
_cell.angle_alpha   90.00
_cell.angle_beta   90.00
_cell.angle_gamma   90.00
#
_symmetry.space_group_name_H-M   'P 1'
#
loop_
_entity.id
_entity.type
_entity.pdbx_description
1 polymer ?
#
loop_
_entity_poly.entity_id
_entity_poly.type
_entity_poly.pdbx_seq_one_letter_code
_entity_poly.pdbx_strand_id
1 'polypeptide(L)'
;MEPLYDAENAITLNPQIYKIDARSSISLFPVPFDNAVGTNDLKNAITVISFHKEKLDVENHFRSLLDDMRGGGTFLPVILPDTIAFGQTRRFLMFNFKTGGHKYYRLFPSIDEKIENIAIADARKNLFLVEAEGLNRHSEDHNDGTFYLHLFDLSGDNVKLVGKIDIGTGSIWTVAQDHVFLWYFNKKIIVVYDNNLEPARHPLGDLINKNKDRLNFTRIVIHPTLPFAILYGGGNTPDTLLSWGEDRDRAPKTILKITDYFSFSPDGKWVTFEQFINLDEKRTYLMPISEKYPNYLGSPILLVIERFNPKGCTWTKYPTSFVADGLDGLYRWELTKEAQKPIIGNDADKYPNFHDYIVAMDLEKLSKEKKQGLG
;
A
#
# COMPACT_ATOMS: atom_id res chain seq x y z
N MET A 1 4.23 1.57 -26.76
CA MET A 1 4.23 3.00 -26.35
C MET A 1 5.45 3.21 -25.49
N GLU A 2 6.16 4.31 -25.70
CA GLU A 2 7.28 4.68 -24.84
C GLU A 2 6.74 5.01 -23.43
N PRO A 3 7.37 4.51 -22.34
CA PRO A 3 6.94 4.83 -20.99
C PRO A 3 7.12 6.33 -20.70
N LEU A 4 6.25 6.88 -19.85
CA LEU A 4 6.34 8.28 -19.42
C LEU A 4 7.64 8.60 -18.67
N TYR A 5 8.23 7.61 -18.01
CA TYR A 5 9.43 7.76 -17.20
C TYR A 5 10.49 6.72 -17.56
N ASP A 6 11.73 7.12 -17.37
CA ASP A 6 12.90 6.26 -17.32
C ASP A 6 13.61 6.46 -15.98
N ALA A 7 14.01 5.35 -15.36
CA ALA A 7 14.63 5.33 -14.04
C ALA A 7 16.15 5.20 -14.09
N GLU A 8 16.75 5.04 -15.29
CA GLU A 8 18.19 4.80 -15.47
C GLU A 8 19.09 5.88 -14.85
N ASN A 9 18.62 7.14 -14.81
CA ASN A 9 19.35 8.30 -14.28
C ASN A 9 18.65 8.96 -13.08
N ALA A 10 17.98 8.16 -12.25
CA ALA A 10 17.32 8.66 -11.04
C ALA A 10 18.34 9.22 -10.04
N ILE A 11 17.99 10.33 -9.38
CA ILE A 11 18.75 10.81 -8.22
C ILE A 11 18.59 9.82 -7.06
N THR A 12 19.62 9.67 -6.22
CA THR A 12 19.59 8.74 -5.08
C THR A 12 19.27 9.45 -3.77
N LEU A 13 18.38 8.86 -2.98
CA LEU A 13 18.09 9.26 -1.60
C LEU A 13 18.63 8.20 -0.64
N ASN A 14 19.59 8.56 0.20
CA ASN A 14 20.20 7.62 1.14
C ASN A 14 19.33 7.45 2.39
N PRO A 15 19.18 6.21 2.92
CA PRO A 15 18.49 5.97 4.18
C PRO A 15 19.35 6.32 5.39
N GLN A 16 18.68 6.59 6.51
CA GLN A 16 19.26 6.35 7.83
C GLN A 16 19.06 4.87 8.19
N ILE A 17 20.11 4.21 8.65
CA ILE A 17 20.08 2.79 9.01
C ILE A 17 20.13 2.65 10.53
N TYR A 18 19.14 1.97 11.09
CA TYR A 18 19.04 1.70 12.52
C TYR A 18 19.19 0.22 12.80
N LYS A 19 20.07 -0.12 13.74
CA LYS A 19 20.19 -1.51 14.21
C LYS A 19 19.00 -1.88 15.07
N ILE A 20 18.45 -3.06 14.83
CA ILE A 20 17.37 -3.65 15.61
C ILE A 20 17.76 -5.07 16.05
N ASP A 21 17.37 -5.46 17.27
CA ASP A 21 17.60 -6.81 17.80
C ASP A 21 16.55 -7.79 17.22
N ALA A 22 16.64 -8.03 15.91
CA ALA A 22 15.83 -9.00 15.19
C ALA A 22 16.73 -10.13 14.65
N ARG A 23 16.30 -11.38 14.81
CA ARG A 23 17.03 -12.56 14.31
C ARG A 23 16.73 -12.90 12.85
N SER A 24 15.71 -12.26 12.29
CA SER A 24 15.20 -12.47 10.93
C SER A 24 14.50 -11.20 10.46
N SER A 25 14.12 -11.18 9.18
CA SER A 25 13.26 -10.14 8.63
C SER A 25 11.98 -9.99 9.47
N ILE A 26 11.54 -8.75 9.65
CA ILE A 26 10.33 -8.42 10.41
C ILE A 26 9.27 -7.80 9.51
N SER A 27 8.01 -8.05 9.85
CA SER A 27 6.87 -7.39 9.24
C SER A 27 6.70 -6.01 9.85
N LEU A 28 6.45 -5.01 9.01
CA LEU A 28 6.21 -3.64 9.40
C LEU A 28 4.80 -3.21 9.01
N PHE A 29 4.15 -2.46 9.88
CA PHE A 29 2.82 -1.90 9.63
C PHE A 29 2.69 -0.49 10.23
N PRO A 30 1.77 0.35 9.70
CA PRO A 30 1.57 1.68 10.24
C PRO A 30 0.89 1.60 11.61
N VAL A 31 1.26 2.52 12.51
CA VAL A 31 0.72 2.63 13.87
C VAL A 31 0.15 4.02 14.11
N PRO A 32 -0.73 4.20 15.11
CA PRO A 32 -1.31 5.50 15.47
C PRO A 32 -0.33 6.49 16.12
N PHE A 33 0.97 6.19 16.13
CA PHE A 33 2.00 7.03 16.73
C PHE A 33 2.76 7.79 15.66
N ASP A 34 3.03 9.06 15.95
CA ASP A 34 3.85 9.91 15.11
C ASP A 34 5.28 9.34 15.04
N ASN A 35 5.86 9.44 13.86
CA ASN A 35 7.22 9.03 13.56
C ASN A 35 7.57 7.60 14.03
N ALA A 36 6.63 6.66 13.85
CA ALA A 36 6.79 5.29 14.32
C ALA A 36 6.18 4.26 13.36
N VAL A 37 6.66 3.02 13.48
CA VAL A 37 6.11 1.84 12.82
C VAL A 37 5.86 0.74 13.85
N GLY A 38 4.99 -0.20 13.51
CA GLY A 38 4.68 -1.36 14.33
C GLY A 38 5.24 -2.65 13.75
N THR A 39 5.54 -3.61 14.62
CA THR A 39 5.80 -5.01 14.26
C THR A 39 5.18 -5.93 15.31
N ASN A 40 4.79 -7.14 14.90
CA ASN A 40 4.35 -8.21 15.81
C ASN A 40 5.33 -9.40 15.83
N ASP A 41 6.49 -9.27 15.18
CA ASP A 41 7.50 -10.32 15.10
C ASP A 41 8.46 -10.32 16.30
N LEU A 42 8.34 -9.33 17.19
CA LEU A 42 9.21 -9.16 18.35
C LEU A 42 8.46 -9.40 19.67
N LYS A 43 9.12 -10.16 20.57
CA LYS A 43 8.76 -10.34 21.99
C LYS A 43 7.32 -10.79 22.28
N ASN A 44 6.62 -11.41 21.32
CA ASN A 44 5.20 -11.83 21.43
C ASN A 44 4.30 -10.65 21.85
N ALA A 45 4.48 -9.51 21.18
CA ALA A 45 3.86 -8.23 21.50
C ALA A 45 3.55 -7.45 20.21
N ILE A 46 2.73 -6.40 20.32
CA ILE A 46 2.74 -5.33 19.33
C ILE A 46 3.85 -4.37 19.74
N THR A 47 4.95 -4.39 19.01
CA THR A 47 6.12 -3.55 19.27
C THR A 47 6.02 -2.29 18.43
N VAL A 48 6.03 -1.14 19.09
CA VAL A 48 6.09 0.18 18.45
C VAL A 48 7.56 0.62 18.43
N ILE A 49 8.04 0.99 17.24
CA ILE A 49 9.40 1.43 16.99
C ILE A 49 9.32 2.90 16.56
N SER A 50 9.74 3.79 17.46
CA SER A 50 9.74 5.24 17.26
C SER A 50 11.13 5.73 16.89
N PHE A 51 11.21 6.66 15.92
CA PHE A 51 12.49 7.16 15.41
C PHE A 51 12.87 8.48 16.09
N HIS A 52 14.07 8.55 16.68
CA HIS A 52 14.58 9.76 17.33
C HIS A 52 16.03 10.04 16.92
N LYS A 53 16.21 10.82 15.84
CA LYS A 53 17.54 11.13 15.26
C LYS A 53 18.36 9.87 15.05
N GLU A 54 19.35 9.59 15.90
CA GLU A 54 20.27 8.45 15.79
C GLU A 54 19.84 7.23 16.63
N LYS A 55 18.72 7.32 17.34
CA LYS A 55 18.25 6.27 18.25
C LYS A 55 16.85 5.78 17.88
N LEU A 56 16.60 4.51 18.15
CA LEU A 56 15.27 3.93 18.21
C LEU A 56 14.80 3.95 19.65
N ASP A 57 13.53 4.27 19.84
CA ASP A 57 12.79 3.90 21.03
C ASP A 57 11.86 2.73 20.69
N VAL A 58 11.83 1.72 21.56
CA VAL A 58 11.17 0.43 21.28
C VAL A 58 10.29 0.05 22.45
N GLU A 59 8.99 0.22 22.27
CA GLU A 59 7.98 -0.05 23.28
C GLU A 59 7.18 -1.31 22.92
N ASN A 60 6.96 -2.19 23.90
CA ASN A 60 6.24 -3.45 23.71
C ASN A 60 4.85 -3.34 24.35
N HIS A 61 3.81 -3.28 23.53
CA HIS A 61 2.42 -3.24 23.97
C HIS A 61 1.76 -4.61 23.81
N PHE A 62 0.71 -4.88 24.59
CA PHE A 62 -0.12 -6.09 24.46
C PHE A 62 0.69 -7.40 24.57
N ARG A 63 1.77 -7.38 25.36
CA ARG A 63 2.70 -8.50 25.48
C ARG A 63 2.04 -9.73 26.08
N SER A 64 2.21 -10.88 25.42
CA SER A 64 1.71 -12.17 25.87
C SER A 64 0.20 -12.19 26.17
N LEU A 65 -0.60 -11.32 25.53
CA LEU A 65 -2.06 -11.34 25.68
C LEU A 65 -2.72 -12.54 24.98
N LEU A 66 -2.06 -13.07 23.95
CA LEU A 66 -2.49 -14.28 23.24
C LEU A 66 -1.34 -15.28 23.29
N ASP A 67 -1.66 -16.55 23.57
CA ASP A 67 -0.68 -17.64 23.79
C ASP A 67 0.20 -17.95 22.57
N ASP A 68 -0.03 -17.29 21.42
CA ASP A 68 0.79 -17.40 20.22
C ASP A 68 0.42 -16.23 19.28
N MET A 69 0.86 -14.99 19.58
CA MET A 69 0.86 -13.94 18.55
C MET A 69 1.99 -14.26 17.58
N ARG A 70 1.72 -15.20 16.67
CA ARG A 70 2.60 -15.47 15.55
C ARG A 70 2.88 -14.18 14.81
N GLY A 71 4.15 -13.96 14.51
CA GLY A 71 4.61 -12.87 13.67
C GLY A 71 3.96 -12.89 12.29
N GLY A 72 3.80 -11.71 11.69
CA GLY A 72 3.16 -11.52 10.39
C GLY A 72 1.63 -11.52 10.42
N GLY A 73 1.05 -11.45 9.21
CA GLY A 73 -0.38 -11.31 8.97
C GLY A 73 -0.65 -10.45 7.74
N THR A 74 -1.89 -10.00 7.60
CA THR A 74 -2.32 -8.96 6.67
C THR A 74 -2.73 -7.76 7.50
N PHE A 75 -1.96 -6.67 7.43
CA PHE A 75 -2.13 -5.50 8.28
C PHE A 75 -2.99 -4.45 7.59
N LEU A 76 -3.93 -3.85 8.33
CA LEU A 76 -4.70 -2.72 7.84
C LEU A 76 -3.93 -1.42 8.07
N PRO A 77 -4.18 -0.37 7.25
CA PRO A 77 -3.80 0.99 7.65
C PRO A 77 -4.47 1.35 8.98
N VAL A 78 -3.97 2.38 9.65
CA VAL A 78 -4.54 2.87 10.93
C VAL A 78 -6.04 3.16 10.75
N ILE A 79 -6.87 2.40 11.47
CA ILE A 79 -8.32 2.30 11.26
C ILE A 79 -9.05 3.42 12.00
N LEU A 80 -8.61 3.68 13.23
CA LEU A 80 -9.05 4.78 14.08
C LEU A 80 -7.81 5.39 14.75
N PRO A 81 -7.89 6.64 15.28
CA PRO A 81 -6.73 7.34 15.83
C PRO A 81 -5.92 6.58 16.88
N ASP A 82 -6.51 5.61 17.57
CA ASP A 82 -5.86 4.83 18.63
C ASP A 82 -5.88 3.32 18.38
N THR A 83 -6.27 2.85 17.18
CA THR A 83 -6.58 1.44 16.93
C THR A 83 -5.88 0.90 15.69
N ILE A 84 -5.27 -0.27 15.85
CA ILE A 84 -4.77 -1.10 14.75
C ILE A 84 -5.61 -2.37 14.66
N ALA A 85 -5.66 -2.96 13.47
CA ALA A 85 -6.13 -4.33 13.32
C ALA A 85 -5.40 -5.04 12.19
N PHE A 86 -5.39 -6.36 12.29
CA PHE A 86 -4.80 -7.21 11.28
C PHE A 86 -5.46 -8.59 11.27
N GLY A 87 -5.42 -9.20 10.10
CA GLY A 87 -5.88 -10.56 9.86
C GLY A 87 -4.72 -11.53 9.95
N GLN A 88 -5.00 -12.71 10.48
CA GLN A 88 -4.16 -13.89 10.37
C GLN A 88 -5.05 -15.04 9.91
N THR A 89 -4.48 -16.16 9.47
CA THR A 89 -5.14 -17.23 8.69
C THR A 89 -6.64 -17.45 8.93
N ARG A 90 -7.15 -17.43 10.18
CA ARG A 90 -8.60 -17.51 10.47
C ARG A 90 -9.12 -16.51 11.51
N ARG A 91 -8.27 -15.59 11.96
CA ARG A 91 -8.57 -14.68 13.06
C ARG A 91 -8.33 -13.23 12.66
N PHE A 92 -9.16 -12.35 13.18
CA PHE A 92 -9.05 -10.91 13.05
C PHE A 92 -8.83 -10.32 14.45
N LEU A 93 -7.78 -9.52 14.59
CA LEU A 93 -7.32 -9.00 15.86
C LEU A 93 -7.38 -7.48 15.83
N MET A 94 -7.99 -6.86 16.85
CA MET A 94 -8.04 -5.41 17.01
C MET A 94 -7.41 -5.01 18.35
N PHE A 95 -6.60 -3.96 18.35
CA PHE A 95 -5.92 -3.46 19.55
C PHE A 95 -6.12 -1.96 19.68
N ASN A 96 -6.51 -1.49 20.86
CA ASN A 96 -6.71 -0.08 21.15
C ASN A 96 -5.65 0.41 22.13
N PHE A 97 -4.73 1.26 21.66
CA PHE A 97 -3.60 1.75 22.46
C PHE A 97 -4.03 2.69 23.59
N LYS A 98 -5.14 3.43 23.41
CA LYS A 98 -5.65 4.37 24.42
C LYS A 98 -6.27 3.66 25.62
N THR A 99 -7.01 2.58 25.39
CA THR A 99 -7.68 1.82 26.47
C THR A 99 -6.85 0.65 26.96
N GLY A 100 -5.84 0.21 26.20
CA GLY A 100 -5.12 -1.05 26.44
C GLY A 100 -5.97 -2.30 26.17
N GLY A 101 -7.17 -2.13 25.58
CA GLY A 101 -8.08 -3.22 25.24
C GLY A 101 -7.73 -3.92 23.93
N HIS A 102 -8.14 -5.17 23.80
CA HIS A 102 -8.04 -5.93 22.56
C HIS A 102 -9.37 -6.66 22.28
N LYS A 103 -9.62 -6.94 21.00
CA LYS A 103 -10.69 -7.83 20.56
C LYS A 103 -10.13 -8.92 19.65
N TYR A 104 -10.63 -10.12 19.86
CA TYR A 104 -10.30 -11.31 19.08
C TYR A 104 -11.56 -11.80 18.40
N TYR A 105 -11.51 -11.94 17.08
CA TYR A 105 -12.60 -12.47 16.29
C TYR A 105 -12.12 -13.69 15.49
N ARG A 106 -12.75 -14.84 15.71
CA ARG A 106 -12.58 -16.01 14.83
C ARG A 106 -13.59 -15.89 13.69
N LEU A 107 -13.13 -15.39 12.54
CA LEU A 107 -14.01 -15.16 11.39
C LEU A 107 -14.44 -16.49 10.75
N PHE A 108 -13.51 -17.44 10.66
CA PHE A 108 -13.75 -18.74 10.04
C PHE A 108 -13.51 -19.87 11.05
N PRO A 109 -14.59 -20.51 11.54
CA PRO A 109 -14.46 -21.67 12.42
C PRO A 109 -13.87 -22.89 11.71
N SER A 110 -14.23 -23.11 10.45
CA SER A 110 -13.75 -24.24 9.65
C SER A 110 -12.26 -24.11 9.34
N ILE A 111 -11.58 -25.25 9.27
CA ILE A 111 -10.20 -25.30 8.78
C ILE A 111 -10.11 -25.13 7.25
N ASP A 112 -11.23 -25.27 6.55
CA ASP A 112 -11.26 -25.19 5.07
C ASP A 112 -11.33 -23.78 4.56
N GLU A 113 -11.63 -22.83 5.45
CA GLU A 113 -11.70 -21.42 5.12
C GLU A 113 -10.52 -20.71 5.77
N LYS A 114 -9.89 -19.83 4.99
CA LYS A 114 -8.81 -18.96 5.46
C LYS A 114 -8.93 -17.56 4.87
N ILE A 115 -8.46 -16.60 5.65
CA ILE A 115 -8.30 -15.20 5.25
C ILE A 115 -7.11 -15.11 4.29
N GLU A 116 -7.37 -14.62 3.08
CA GLU A 116 -6.34 -14.30 2.09
C GLU A 116 -5.97 -12.82 2.13
N ASN A 117 -6.98 -11.96 2.25
CA ASN A 117 -6.79 -10.52 2.26
C ASN A 117 -7.88 -9.82 3.08
N ILE A 118 -7.59 -8.61 3.56
CA ILE A 118 -8.54 -7.79 4.33
C ILE A 118 -8.46 -6.31 3.96
N ALA A 119 -9.56 -5.60 4.09
CA ALA A 119 -9.62 -4.15 3.95
C ALA A 119 -10.66 -3.53 4.88
N ILE A 120 -10.54 -2.21 5.08
CA ILE A 120 -11.55 -1.41 5.78
C ILE A 120 -12.66 -1.08 4.78
N ALA A 121 -13.91 -1.44 5.07
CA ALA A 121 -15.05 -0.92 4.32
C ALA A 121 -15.55 0.38 4.96
N ASP A 122 -15.80 0.37 6.27
CA ASP A 122 -16.14 1.58 7.03
C ASP A 122 -15.60 1.45 8.46
N ALA A 123 -14.49 2.13 8.73
CA ALA A 123 -13.84 2.12 10.04
C ALA A 123 -14.75 2.65 11.16
N ARG A 124 -15.63 3.62 10.88
CA ARG A 124 -16.51 4.23 11.89
C ARG A 124 -17.59 3.27 12.36
N LYS A 125 -17.97 2.34 11.49
CA LYS A 125 -18.96 1.29 11.77
C LYS A 125 -18.33 -0.06 12.11
N ASN A 126 -16.99 -0.17 12.14
CA ASN A 126 -16.27 -1.44 12.25
C ASN A 126 -16.70 -2.46 11.19
N LEU A 127 -16.89 -1.99 9.96
CA LEU A 127 -17.16 -2.84 8.79
C LEU A 127 -15.87 -3.16 8.07
N PHE A 128 -15.59 -4.44 7.88
CA PHE A 128 -14.37 -4.94 7.27
C PHE A 128 -14.68 -5.92 6.14
N LEU A 129 -13.96 -5.77 5.03
CA LEU A 129 -13.98 -6.72 3.94
C LEU A 129 -12.89 -7.76 4.15
N VAL A 130 -13.26 -9.01 3.92
CA VAL A 130 -12.39 -10.16 4.12
C VAL A 130 -12.54 -11.05 2.91
N GLU A 131 -11.45 -11.19 2.16
CA GLU A 131 -11.33 -12.21 1.13
C GLU A 131 -11.03 -13.54 1.81
N ALA A 132 -11.85 -14.53 1.51
CA ALA A 132 -11.75 -15.87 2.04
C ALA A 132 -11.58 -16.88 0.92
N GLU A 133 -10.60 -17.76 1.06
CA GLU A 133 -10.49 -18.97 0.24
C GLU A 133 -11.18 -20.10 0.99
N GLY A 134 -12.17 -20.72 0.35
CA GLY A 134 -12.82 -21.96 0.81
C GLY A 134 -12.34 -23.15 -0.01
N LEU A 135 -11.73 -24.13 0.64
CA LEU A 135 -11.23 -25.36 0.01
C LEU A 135 -12.38 -26.33 -0.34
N ASN A 136 -12.36 -26.86 -1.56
CA ASN A 136 -13.26 -27.93 -1.94
C ASN A 136 -12.76 -29.29 -1.43
N ARG A 137 -13.26 -29.74 -0.28
CA ARG A 137 -12.90 -31.05 0.33
C ARG A 137 -13.19 -32.27 -0.54
N HIS A 138 -14.01 -32.13 -1.57
CA HIS A 138 -14.37 -33.23 -2.47
C HIS A 138 -13.53 -33.26 -3.74
N SER A 139 -12.59 -32.31 -3.91
CA SER A 139 -11.67 -32.27 -5.04
C SER A 139 -10.37 -32.98 -4.72
N GLU A 140 -9.83 -33.72 -5.69
CA GLU A 140 -8.47 -34.25 -5.61
C GLU A 140 -7.42 -33.16 -5.94
N ASP A 141 -7.84 -32.03 -6.53
CA ASP A 141 -6.97 -30.89 -6.77
C ASP A 141 -6.93 -29.99 -5.52
N HIS A 142 -5.76 -29.91 -4.91
CA HIS A 142 -5.50 -29.07 -3.74
C HIS A 142 -5.61 -27.56 -4.02
N ASN A 143 -5.70 -27.16 -5.29
CA ASN A 143 -5.91 -25.77 -5.72
C ASN A 143 -7.37 -25.48 -6.11
N ASP A 144 -8.28 -26.44 -5.93
CA ASP A 144 -9.72 -26.23 -6.14
C ASP A 144 -10.33 -25.46 -4.97
N GLY A 145 -10.06 -24.16 -4.96
CA GLY A 145 -10.58 -23.20 -4.00
C GLY A 145 -11.61 -22.26 -4.62
N THR A 146 -12.66 -21.94 -3.87
CA THR A 146 -13.58 -20.85 -4.22
C THR A 146 -13.27 -19.63 -3.37
N PHE A 147 -13.22 -18.45 -3.99
CA PHE A 147 -12.92 -17.20 -3.31
C PHE A 147 -14.20 -16.40 -3.10
N TYR A 148 -14.33 -15.87 -1.89
CA TYR A 148 -15.46 -15.05 -1.48
C TYR A 148 -14.98 -13.73 -0.91
N LEU A 149 -15.75 -12.67 -1.17
CA LEU A 149 -15.60 -11.40 -0.46
C LEU A 149 -16.71 -11.29 0.59
N HIS A 150 -16.32 -11.34 1.86
CA HIS A 150 -17.21 -11.22 3.02
C HIS A 150 -17.14 -9.81 3.61
N LEU A 151 -18.30 -9.22 3.87
CA LEU A 151 -18.42 -7.99 4.66
C LEU A 151 -18.84 -8.35 6.08
N PHE A 152 -17.95 -8.15 7.04
CA PHE A 152 -18.21 -8.40 8.46
C PHE A 152 -18.42 -7.09 9.23
N ASP A 153 -19.42 -7.11 10.11
CA ASP A 153 -19.62 -6.14 11.18
C ASP A 153 -18.99 -6.68 12.47
N LEU A 154 -17.96 -5.98 12.93
CA LEU A 154 -17.20 -6.27 14.14
C LEU A 154 -17.40 -5.19 15.22
N SER A 155 -18.52 -4.48 15.20
CA SER A 155 -18.83 -3.46 16.21
C SER A 155 -19.10 -4.07 17.59
N GLY A 156 -19.79 -5.21 17.65
CA GLY A 156 -20.08 -5.97 18.86
C GLY A 156 -19.00 -6.98 19.26
N ASP A 157 -19.33 -7.87 20.18
CA ASP A 157 -18.44 -8.97 20.61
C ASP A 157 -18.57 -10.21 19.71
N ASN A 158 -19.69 -10.34 19.01
CA ASN A 158 -19.94 -11.42 18.06
C ASN A 158 -19.65 -10.97 16.63
N VAL A 159 -19.07 -11.88 15.84
CA VAL A 159 -18.88 -11.69 14.40
C VAL A 159 -20.24 -11.73 13.70
N LYS A 160 -20.56 -10.69 12.92
CA LYS A 160 -21.77 -10.66 12.12
C LYS A 160 -21.42 -10.53 10.63
N LEU A 161 -21.82 -11.52 9.83
CA LEU A 161 -21.74 -11.42 8.36
C LEU A 161 -22.88 -10.53 7.86
N VAL A 162 -22.54 -9.46 7.17
CA VAL A 162 -23.50 -8.48 6.62
C VAL A 162 -23.74 -8.71 5.13
N GLY A 163 -22.69 -9.06 4.39
CA GLY A 163 -22.75 -9.29 2.95
C GLY A 163 -21.73 -10.32 2.50
N LYS A 164 -22.01 -10.99 1.38
CA LYS A 164 -21.12 -11.99 0.77
C LYS A 164 -21.26 -11.95 -0.75
N ILE A 165 -20.13 -11.89 -1.45
CA ILE A 165 -20.06 -12.02 -2.90
C ILE A 165 -19.15 -13.21 -3.24
N ASP A 166 -19.61 -14.06 -4.17
CA ASP A 166 -18.74 -15.04 -4.82
C ASP A 166 -17.92 -14.34 -5.90
N ILE A 167 -16.61 -14.28 -5.67
CA ILE A 167 -15.67 -13.62 -6.60
C ILE A 167 -14.96 -14.63 -7.50
N GLY A 168 -15.12 -15.93 -7.23
CA GLY A 168 -14.51 -17.03 -7.96
C GLY A 168 -12.98 -16.94 -8.07
N THR A 169 -12.39 -17.86 -8.83
CA THR A 169 -10.98 -17.76 -9.19
C THR A 169 -10.77 -16.72 -10.29
N GLY A 170 -9.59 -16.10 -10.32
CA GLY A 170 -9.22 -15.15 -11.36
C GLY A 170 -9.90 -13.79 -11.24
N SER A 171 -9.94 -13.26 -10.02
CA SER A 171 -10.34 -11.88 -9.75
C SER A 171 -9.35 -11.21 -8.81
N ILE A 172 -9.40 -9.88 -8.79
CA ILE A 172 -8.69 -9.04 -7.81
C ILE A 172 -9.62 -7.95 -7.35
N TRP A 173 -9.38 -7.43 -6.16
CA TRP A 173 -10.14 -6.32 -5.64
C TRP A 173 -9.27 -5.34 -4.85
N THR A 174 -9.79 -4.12 -4.70
CA THR A 174 -9.22 -3.09 -3.84
C THR A 174 -10.32 -2.21 -3.29
N VAL A 175 -10.04 -1.54 -2.17
CA VAL A 175 -10.95 -0.56 -1.58
C VAL A 175 -10.28 0.80 -1.61
N ALA A 176 -10.99 1.79 -2.14
CA ALA A 176 -10.56 3.18 -2.09
C ALA A 176 -11.77 4.09 -2.21
N GLN A 177 -11.68 5.27 -1.59
CA GLN A 177 -12.69 6.34 -1.74
C GLN A 177 -14.12 5.83 -1.48
N ASP A 178 -14.32 5.04 -0.43
CA ASP A 178 -15.62 4.45 -0.03
C ASP A 178 -16.26 3.51 -1.06
N HIS A 179 -15.43 2.90 -1.93
CA HIS A 179 -15.88 1.94 -2.94
C HIS A 179 -14.99 0.69 -2.97
N VAL A 180 -15.60 -0.43 -3.34
CA VAL A 180 -14.94 -1.69 -3.63
C VAL A 180 -14.86 -1.87 -5.14
N PHE A 181 -13.65 -2.02 -5.65
CA PHE A 181 -13.39 -2.26 -7.07
C PHE A 181 -13.06 -3.73 -7.26
N LEU A 182 -13.89 -4.47 -7.99
CA LEU A 182 -13.71 -5.89 -8.25
C LEU A 182 -13.50 -6.13 -9.74
N TRP A 183 -12.31 -6.60 -10.12
CA TRP A 183 -11.94 -6.90 -11.51
C TRP A 183 -11.91 -8.41 -11.74
N TYR A 184 -12.67 -8.86 -12.73
CA TYR A 184 -12.68 -10.25 -13.17
C TYR A 184 -11.80 -10.43 -14.42
N PHE A 185 -10.69 -11.16 -14.31
CA PHE A 185 -9.74 -11.32 -15.42
C PHE A 185 -10.39 -11.96 -16.65
N ASN A 186 -11.10 -13.06 -16.45
CA ASN A 186 -11.70 -13.85 -17.54
C ASN A 186 -12.79 -13.07 -18.29
N LYS A 187 -13.56 -12.25 -17.58
CA LYS A 187 -14.65 -11.46 -18.16
C LYS A 187 -14.16 -10.11 -18.69
N LYS A 188 -12.98 -9.67 -18.26
CA LYS A 188 -12.44 -8.31 -18.45
C LYS A 188 -13.46 -7.23 -18.08
N ILE A 189 -14.11 -7.39 -16.93
CA ILE A 189 -15.11 -6.43 -16.42
C ILE A 189 -14.70 -6.02 -15.03
N ILE A 190 -14.77 -4.71 -14.76
CA ILE A 190 -14.73 -4.18 -13.40
C ILE A 190 -16.15 -3.90 -12.94
N VAL A 191 -16.47 -4.38 -11.74
CA VAL A 191 -17.70 -4.05 -11.01
C VAL A 191 -17.31 -3.20 -9.82
N VAL A 192 -18.10 -2.16 -9.56
CA VAL A 192 -17.90 -1.26 -8.43
C VAL A 192 -19.05 -1.45 -7.46
N TYR A 193 -18.72 -1.59 -6.17
CA TYR A 193 -19.68 -1.63 -5.09
C TYR A 193 -19.43 -0.49 -4.11
N ASP A 194 -20.46 -0.11 -3.35
CA ASP A 194 -20.31 0.75 -2.18
C ASP A 194 -19.75 -0.04 -0.97
N ASN A 195 -19.58 0.64 0.17
CA ASN A 195 -19.10 0.03 1.41
C ASN A 195 -20.05 -1.03 2.03
N ASN A 196 -21.27 -1.19 1.50
CA ASN A 196 -22.23 -2.22 1.91
C ASN A 196 -22.29 -3.40 0.93
N LEU A 197 -21.41 -3.42 -0.08
CA LEU A 197 -21.42 -4.37 -1.20
C LEU A 197 -22.64 -4.24 -2.13
N GLU A 198 -23.27 -3.07 -2.18
CA GLU A 198 -24.34 -2.77 -3.14
C GLU A 198 -23.75 -2.18 -4.44
N PRO A 199 -24.33 -2.47 -5.62
CA PRO A 199 -23.82 -1.94 -6.89
C PRO A 199 -23.73 -0.41 -6.90
N ALA A 200 -22.56 0.09 -7.30
CA ALA A 200 -22.27 1.52 -7.35
C ALA A 200 -21.64 1.92 -8.68
N ARG A 201 -21.41 3.22 -8.86
CA ARG A 201 -20.70 3.79 -10.02
C ARG A 201 -19.54 4.63 -9.56
N HIS A 202 -18.43 4.53 -10.30
CA HIS A 202 -17.25 5.34 -10.06
C HIS A 202 -16.53 5.64 -11.40
N PRO A 203 -16.03 6.86 -11.63
CA PRO A 203 -15.38 7.23 -12.90
C PRO A 203 -14.24 6.30 -13.33
N LEU A 204 -13.42 5.82 -12.38
CA LEU A 204 -12.38 4.82 -12.67
C LEU A 204 -12.96 3.51 -13.21
N GLY A 205 -14.08 3.03 -12.64
CA GLY A 205 -14.74 1.80 -13.09
C GLY A 205 -15.26 1.93 -14.52
N ASP A 206 -15.90 3.06 -14.83
CA ASP A 206 -16.35 3.38 -16.18
C ASP A 206 -15.17 3.45 -17.16
N LEU A 207 -14.05 4.05 -16.74
CA LEU A 207 -12.86 4.21 -17.58
C LEU A 207 -12.17 2.88 -17.88
N ILE A 208 -12.05 2.00 -16.89
CA ILE A 208 -11.50 0.64 -17.06
C ILE A 208 -12.40 -0.16 -18.00
N ASN A 209 -13.72 -0.17 -17.78
CA ASN A 209 -14.65 -0.90 -18.64
C ASN A 209 -14.64 -0.39 -20.09
N LYS A 210 -14.51 0.93 -20.29
CA LYS A 210 -14.37 1.54 -21.62
C LYS A 210 -13.09 1.12 -22.35
N ASN A 211 -12.01 0.84 -21.62
CA ASN A 211 -10.70 0.50 -22.17
C ASN A 211 -10.30 -0.98 -21.96
N LYS A 212 -11.23 -1.84 -21.51
CA LYS A 212 -10.95 -3.20 -21.03
C LYS A 212 -10.14 -4.08 -21.99
N ASP A 213 -10.31 -3.90 -23.29
CA ASP A 213 -9.61 -4.69 -24.30
C ASP A 213 -8.14 -4.27 -24.49
N ARG A 214 -7.80 -3.06 -24.05
CA ARG A 214 -6.45 -2.47 -24.09
C ARG A 214 -5.72 -2.57 -22.76
N LEU A 215 -6.41 -2.97 -21.70
CA LEU A 215 -5.86 -3.06 -20.35
C LEU A 215 -5.57 -4.51 -19.99
N ASN A 216 -4.39 -4.71 -19.41
CA ASN A 216 -4.00 -5.96 -18.78
C ASN A 216 -3.28 -5.60 -17.48
N PHE A 217 -3.82 -6.01 -16.35
CA PHE A 217 -3.30 -5.65 -15.04
C PHE A 217 -3.73 -6.70 -14.02
N THR A 218 -2.92 -6.84 -12.97
CA THR A 218 -3.10 -7.79 -11.87
C THR A 218 -3.26 -7.11 -10.52
N ARG A 219 -3.09 -5.77 -10.41
CA ARG A 219 -3.47 -4.98 -9.22
C ARG A 219 -3.96 -3.59 -9.62
N ILE A 220 -4.77 -2.99 -8.75
CA ILE A 220 -5.24 -1.62 -8.86
C ILE A 220 -4.78 -0.87 -7.62
N VAL A 221 -4.02 0.21 -7.80
CA VAL A 221 -3.54 1.07 -6.71
C VAL A 221 -4.10 2.47 -6.94
N ILE A 222 -5.08 2.84 -6.13
CA ILE A 222 -5.84 4.10 -6.28
C ILE A 222 -5.23 5.14 -5.36
N HIS A 223 -4.98 6.33 -5.88
CA HIS A 223 -4.44 7.42 -5.09
C HIS A 223 -5.45 7.86 -4.01
N PRO A 224 -5.02 8.16 -2.77
CA PRO A 224 -5.93 8.42 -1.66
C PRO A 224 -6.89 9.60 -1.88
N THR A 225 -6.48 10.65 -2.58
CA THR A 225 -7.27 11.89 -2.74
C THR A 225 -7.41 12.37 -4.18
N LEU A 226 -6.31 12.41 -4.94
CA LEU A 226 -6.29 12.78 -6.36
C LEU A 226 -6.97 11.74 -7.27
N PRO A 227 -7.56 12.18 -8.40
CA PRO A 227 -8.39 11.34 -9.27
C PRO A 227 -7.56 10.54 -10.29
N PHE A 228 -6.66 9.69 -9.80
CA PHE A 228 -5.89 8.76 -10.63
C PHE A 228 -5.61 7.42 -9.94
N ALA A 229 -5.30 6.41 -10.76
CA ALA A 229 -4.90 5.10 -10.31
C ALA A 229 -3.77 4.55 -11.17
N ILE A 230 -2.95 3.70 -10.56
CA ILE A 230 -1.93 2.90 -11.23
C ILE A 230 -2.45 1.47 -11.33
N LEU A 231 -2.54 0.97 -12.57
CA LEU A 231 -2.86 -0.40 -12.89
C LEU A 231 -1.56 -1.16 -13.09
N TYR A 232 -1.29 -2.09 -12.18
CA TYR A 232 -0.08 -2.88 -12.17
C TYR A 232 -0.16 -4.00 -13.21
N GLY A 233 0.70 -3.99 -14.22
CA GLY A 233 0.62 -4.90 -15.36
C GLY A 233 0.85 -6.37 -14.99
N GLY A 234 1.82 -6.64 -14.11
CA GLY A 234 2.25 -7.99 -13.78
C GLY A 234 3.23 -8.58 -14.79
N GLY A 235 4.34 -9.14 -14.29
CA GLY A 235 5.30 -9.89 -15.10
C GLY A 235 5.89 -9.04 -16.23
N ASN A 236 5.59 -9.40 -17.48
CA ASN A 236 6.10 -8.70 -18.67
C ASN A 236 5.16 -7.60 -19.20
N THR A 237 4.10 -7.26 -18.46
CA THR A 237 3.15 -6.22 -18.87
C THR A 237 3.51 -4.91 -18.17
N PRO A 238 3.61 -3.78 -18.89
CA PRO A 238 3.97 -2.52 -18.28
C PRO A 238 2.81 -1.91 -17.49
N ASP A 239 3.15 -1.06 -16.52
CA ASP A 239 2.15 -0.43 -15.67
C ASP A 239 1.47 0.74 -16.36
N THR A 240 0.20 0.92 -16.05
CA THR A 240 -0.67 1.88 -16.73
C THR A 240 -1.27 2.87 -15.75
N LEU A 241 -1.08 4.16 -16.00
CA LEU A 241 -1.79 5.23 -15.32
C LEU A 241 -3.15 5.48 -15.97
N LEU A 242 -4.18 5.57 -15.14
CA LEU A 242 -5.48 6.08 -15.50
C LEU A 242 -5.80 7.32 -14.66
N SER A 243 -6.22 8.39 -15.32
CA SER A 243 -6.69 9.62 -14.68
C SER A 243 -8.14 9.89 -15.06
N TRP A 244 -8.94 10.35 -14.10
CA TRP A 244 -10.32 10.79 -14.33
C TRP A 244 -10.58 12.22 -13.82
N GLY A 245 -9.52 12.96 -13.49
CA GLY A 245 -9.64 14.37 -13.12
C GLY A 245 -10.25 15.23 -14.23
N GLU A 246 -10.84 16.36 -13.83
CA GLU A 246 -11.27 17.40 -14.76
C GLU A 246 -10.06 17.93 -15.53
N ASP A 247 -10.25 18.21 -16.83
CA ASP A 247 -9.21 18.67 -17.76
C ASP A 247 -7.96 17.79 -17.87
N ARG A 248 -8.04 16.53 -17.42
CA ARG A 248 -6.97 15.54 -17.58
C ARG A 248 -7.24 14.61 -18.76
N ASP A 249 -6.14 14.19 -19.38
CA ASP A 249 -6.17 13.11 -20.35
C ASP A 249 -6.61 11.81 -19.67
N ARG A 250 -7.70 11.22 -20.18
CA ARG A 250 -8.30 9.98 -19.69
C ARG A 250 -7.79 8.76 -20.46
N ALA A 251 -6.94 8.94 -21.47
CA ALA A 251 -6.34 7.83 -22.17
C ALA A 251 -5.39 7.04 -21.23
N PRO A 252 -5.35 5.71 -21.31
CA PRO A 252 -4.36 4.91 -20.59
C PRO A 252 -2.94 5.27 -21.00
N LYS A 253 -2.06 5.52 -20.03
CA LYS A 253 -0.64 5.86 -20.27
C LYS A 253 0.28 4.86 -19.61
N THR A 254 1.23 4.33 -20.37
CA THR A 254 2.32 3.51 -19.85
C THR A 254 3.23 4.39 -18.99
N ILE A 255 3.38 4.09 -17.69
CA ILE A 255 4.23 4.91 -16.81
C ILE A 255 5.69 4.49 -16.83
N LEU A 256 5.93 3.21 -16.62
CA LEU A 256 7.24 2.61 -16.40
C LEU A 256 7.27 1.26 -17.10
N LYS A 257 8.46 0.64 -17.14
CA LYS A 257 8.64 -0.74 -17.58
C LYS A 257 8.05 -1.71 -16.53
N ILE A 258 8.70 -2.85 -16.31
CA ILE A 258 8.24 -3.86 -15.35
C ILE A 258 8.52 -3.37 -13.93
N THR A 259 7.47 -3.00 -13.20
CA THR A 259 7.57 -2.66 -11.77
C THR A 259 6.92 -3.72 -10.89
N ASP A 260 6.76 -3.42 -9.60
CA ASP A 260 6.15 -4.24 -8.57
C ASP A 260 5.79 -3.32 -7.38
N TYR A 261 4.75 -3.67 -6.61
CA TYR A 261 4.45 -3.10 -5.28
C TYR A 261 4.38 -1.56 -5.15
N PHE A 262 3.46 -0.90 -5.86
CA PHE A 262 3.15 0.50 -5.58
C PHE A 262 2.55 0.71 -4.18
N SER A 263 3.09 1.66 -3.42
CA SER A 263 2.57 2.04 -2.10
C SER A 263 2.55 3.56 -1.94
N PHE A 264 1.35 4.13 -1.80
CA PHE A 264 1.19 5.56 -1.57
C PHE A 264 1.50 5.91 -0.10
N SER A 265 2.24 7.01 0.07
CA SER A 265 2.41 7.66 1.36
C SER A 265 1.07 8.11 1.96
N PRO A 266 0.96 8.20 3.30
CA PRO A 266 -0.29 8.57 3.95
C PRO A 266 -0.82 9.96 3.61
N ASP A 267 0.07 10.89 3.24
CA ASP A 267 -0.29 12.25 2.80
C ASP A 267 -0.55 12.34 1.28
N GLY A 268 -0.39 11.23 0.55
CA GLY A 268 -0.57 11.17 -0.90
C GLY A 268 0.50 11.92 -1.71
N LYS A 269 1.58 12.41 -1.09
CA LYS A 269 2.59 13.20 -1.80
C LYS A 269 3.64 12.37 -2.50
N TRP A 270 3.70 11.09 -2.16
CA TRP A 270 4.71 10.14 -2.63
C TRP A 270 4.13 8.77 -2.92
N VAL A 271 4.76 8.05 -3.85
CA VAL A 271 4.55 6.61 -4.08
C VAL A 271 5.90 5.91 -4.15
N THR A 272 6.02 4.77 -3.48
CA THR A 272 7.15 3.85 -3.65
C THR A 272 6.78 2.71 -4.57
N PHE A 273 7.76 2.15 -5.27
CA PHE A 273 7.60 0.95 -6.10
C PHE A 273 8.94 0.25 -6.28
N GLU A 274 8.89 -1.02 -6.67
CA GLU A 274 10.06 -1.80 -7.06
C GLU A 274 10.13 -1.90 -8.58
N GLN A 275 11.31 -1.83 -9.17
CA GLN A 275 11.51 -2.09 -10.58
C GLN A 275 12.36 -3.34 -10.77
N PHE A 276 11.92 -4.21 -11.66
CA PHE A 276 12.74 -5.31 -12.14
C PHE A 276 13.71 -4.80 -13.20
N ILE A 277 15.01 -4.92 -12.94
CA ILE A 277 16.05 -4.56 -13.90
C ILE A 277 16.48 -5.82 -14.65
N ASN A 278 16.85 -6.86 -13.90
CA ASN A 278 17.21 -8.19 -14.42
C ASN A 278 17.04 -9.25 -13.31
N LEU A 279 17.37 -10.51 -13.59
CA LEU A 279 17.19 -11.63 -12.66
C LEU A 279 17.93 -11.44 -11.32
N ASP A 280 19.04 -10.71 -11.32
CA ASP A 280 19.90 -10.50 -10.16
C ASP A 280 19.68 -9.13 -9.50
N GLU A 281 18.92 -8.24 -10.14
CA GLU A 281 18.79 -6.86 -9.72
C GLU A 281 17.35 -6.35 -9.76
N LYS A 282 16.88 -5.94 -8.57
CA LYS A 282 15.68 -5.14 -8.36
C LYS A 282 16.06 -3.87 -7.63
N ARG A 283 15.40 -2.78 -7.98
CA ARG A 283 15.63 -1.46 -7.38
C ARG A 283 14.34 -0.93 -6.78
N THR A 284 14.44 -0.29 -5.62
CA THR A 284 13.29 0.38 -4.99
C THR A 284 13.39 1.88 -5.26
N TYR A 285 12.28 2.47 -5.70
CA TYR A 285 12.18 3.88 -6.06
C TYR A 285 11.07 4.59 -5.30
N LEU A 286 11.14 5.91 -5.30
CA LEU A 286 10.17 6.86 -4.80
C LEU A 286 9.81 7.83 -5.94
N MET A 287 8.54 8.20 -6.10
CA MET A 287 8.12 9.26 -7.03
C MET A 287 7.30 10.32 -6.29
N PRO A 288 7.55 11.61 -6.55
CA PRO A 288 6.70 12.69 -6.06
C PRO A 288 5.37 12.70 -6.81
N ILE A 289 4.33 13.12 -6.10
CA ILE A 289 2.97 13.24 -6.62
C ILE A 289 2.48 14.67 -6.43
N SER A 290 1.95 15.28 -7.48
CA SER A 290 1.44 16.66 -7.42
C SER A 290 0.49 16.95 -8.58
N GLU A 291 -0.55 17.75 -8.32
CA GLU A 291 -1.44 18.27 -9.37
C GLU A 291 -0.71 19.16 -10.39
N LYS A 292 0.47 19.68 -10.03
CA LYS A 292 1.32 20.49 -10.90
C LYS A 292 1.89 19.66 -12.08
N TYR A 293 2.00 18.35 -11.93
CA TYR A 293 2.40 17.48 -13.03
C TYR A 293 1.22 17.22 -13.97
N PRO A 294 1.44 17.13 -15.29
CA PRO A 294 0.37 16.79 -16.24
C PRO A 294 -0.32 15.46 -15.92
N ASN A 295 0.46 14.48 -15.45
CA ASN A 295 0.02 13.12 -15.16
C ASN A 295 0.10 12.76 -13.66
N TYR A 296 0.07 13.77 -12.78
CA TYR A 296 0.21 13.67 -11.31
C TYR A 296 1.53 13.13 -10.77
N LEU A 297 2.31 12.41 -11.56
CA LEU A 297 3.57 11.80 -11.16
C LEU A 297 4.76 12.65 -11.64
N GLY A 298 5.82 12.70 -10.84
CA GLY A 298 7.12 13.26 -11.25
C GLY A 298 8.16 12.17 -11.51
N SER A 299 9.42 12.56 -11.67
CA SER A 299 10.51 11.62 -11.99
C SER A 299 10.83 10.66 -10.82
N PRO A 300 11.22 9.40 -11.09
CA PRO A 300 11.70 8.47 -10.08
C PRO A 300 12.97 8.94 -9.35
N ILE A 301 13.04 8.61 -8.06
CA ILE A 301 14.16 8.81 -7.14
C ILE A 301 14.56 7.43 -6.63
N LEU A 302 15.82 7.04 -6.77
CA LEU A 302 16.33 5.75 -6.30
C LEU A 302 16.48 5.76 -4.78
N LEU A 303 15.90 4.76 -4.11
CA LEU A 303 16.06 4.56 -2.67
C LEU A 303 17.17 3.55 -2.36
N VAL A 304 17.17 2.40 -3.04
CA VAL A 304 18.17 1.34 -2.85
C VAL A 304 18.22 0.40 -4.05
N ILE A 305 19.38 -0.24 -4.27
CA ILE A 305 19.59 -1.32 -5.25
C ILE A 305 19.31 -2.67 -4.60
N GLU A 306 18.14 -2.79 -3.98
CA GLU A 306 17.66 -4.02 -3.36
C GLU A 306 16.13 -4.08 -3.45
N ARG A 307 15.59 -5.30 -3.36
CA ARG A 307 14.16 -5.56 -3.18
C ARG A 307 13.85 -5.56 -1.69
N PHE A 308 12.72 -4.96 -1.31
CA PHE A 308 12.19 -5.14 0.03
C PHE A 308 11.08 -6.19 0.05
N ASN A 309 10.90 -6.84 1.19
CA ASN A 309 9.69 -7.60 1.42
C ASN A 309 8.53 -6.59 1.54
N PRO A 310 7.44 -6.68 0.75
CA PRO A 310 6.29 -5.79 0.89
C PRO A 310 5.66 -5.83 2.29
N LYS A 311 5.82 -6.96 3.01
CA LYS A 311 5.39 -7.07 4.42
C LYS A 311 6.37 -6.42 5.39
N GLY A 312 7.61 -6.21 4.98
CA GLY A 312 8.68 -5.58 5.76
C GLY A 312 8.88 -4.11 5.41
N CYS A 313 7.92 -3.45 4.76
CA CYS A 313 8.00 -2.02 4.49
C CYS A 313 6.68 -1.31 4.78
N THR A 314 6.77 -0.06 5.23
CA THR A 314 5.59 0.75 5.54
C THR A 314 5.92 2.24 5.61
N TRP A 315 4.92 3.06 5.90
CA TRP A 315 5.05 4.50 6.05
C TRP A 315 4.82 4.93 7.49
N THR A 316 5.64 5.87 7.95
CA THR A 316 5.39 6.66 9.15
C THR A 316 4.50 7.87 8.83
N LYS A 317 3.87 8.45 9.85
CA LYS A 317 3.17 9.75 9.78
C LYS A 317 3.86 10.74 10.68
N TYR A 318 3.86 12.02 10.31
CA TYR A 318 4.33 13.14 11.14
C TYR A 318 5.71 12.91 11.81
N PRO A 319 6.81 12.92 11.04
CA PRO A 319 6.88 13.21 9.61
C PRO A 319 6.62 11.98 8.73
N THR A 320 6.22 12.23 7.47
CA THR A 320 6.13 11.19 6.44
C THR A 320 7.53 10.66 6.11
N SER A 321 7.75 9.37 6.36
CA SER A 321 8.99 8.65 6.01
C SER A 321 8.65 7.26 5.52
N PHE A 322 9.40 6.77 4.53
CA PHE A 322 9.34 5.36 4.14
C PHE A 322 10.31 4.56 5.02
N VAL A 323 9.86 3.42 5.52
CA VAL A 323 10.64 2.53 6.38
C VAL A 323 10.62 1.13 5.78
N ALA A 324 11.77 0.50 5.71
CA ALA A 324 11.90 -0.88 5.24
C ALA A 324 12.88 -1.67 6.12
N ASP A 325 12.57 -2.95 6.28
CA ASP A 325 13.44 -3.95 6.87
C ASP A 325 14.46 -4.43 5.84
N GLY A 326 15.75 -4.24 6.13
CA GLY A 326 16.87 -4.62 5.28
C GLY A 326 17.90 -5.46 6.03
N LEU A 327 18.94 -5.90 5.32
CA LEU A 327 19.94 -6.83 5.87
C LEU A 327 20.71 -6.25 7.06
N ASP A 328 21.00 -4.95 7.03
CA ASP A 328 21.77 -4.25 8.07
C ASP A 328 20.91 -3.63 9.19
N GLY A 329 19.59 -3.83 9.13
CA GLY A 329 18.63 -3.29 10.09
C GLY A 329 17.46 -2.56 9.42
N LEU A 330 16.91 -1.55 10.08
CA LEU A 330 15.80 -0.74 9.57
C LEU A 330 16.31 0.46 8.77
N TYR A 331 15.88 0.55 7.53
CA TYR A 331 16.19 1.62 6.59
C TYR A 331 15.06 2.63 6.65
N ARG A 332 15.38 3.90 6.88
CA ARG A 332 14.41 4.99 6.96
C ARG A 332 14.80 6.15 6.05
N TRP A 333 13.89 6.50 5.15
CA TRP A 333 14.00 7.68 4.30
C TRP A 333 13.04 8.76 4.82
N GLU A 334 13.56 9.65 5.67
CA GLU A 334 12.80 10.79 6.19
C GLU A 334 12.66 11.88 5.12
N LEU A 335 11.42 12.25 4.76
CA LEU A 335 11.13 13.15 3.65
C LEU A 335 10.89 14.60 4.12
N THR A 336 11.49 14.99 5.24
CA THR A 336 11.41 16.37 5.77
C THR A 336 12.45 17.28 5.10
N LYS A 337 12.18 18.59 5.13
CA LYS A 337 13.14 19.60 4.68
C LYS A 337 14.44 19.54 5.49
N GLU A 338 14.33 19.28 6.79
CA GLU A 338 15.44 19.22 7.74
C GLU A 338 16.35 18.04 7.48
N ALA A 339 15.79 16.84 7.28
CA ALA A 339 16.55 15.65 6.94
C ALA A 339 17.22 15.77 5.56
N GLN A 340 16.59 16.48 4.63
CA GLN A 340 17.03 16.60 3.24
C GLN A 340 17.80 17.88 2.93
N LYS A 341 18.25 18.62 3.95
CA LYS A 341 19.14 19.78 3.77
C LYS A 341 20.36 19.52 2.88
N PRO A 342 21.04 18.35 2.93
CA PRO A 342 22.16 18.08 2.03
C PRO A 342 21.80 18.09 0.54
N ILE A 343 20.55 17.75 0.20
CA ILE A 343 20.05 17.73 -1.18
C ILE A 343 19.51 19.10 -1.58
N ILE A 344 18.81 19.78 -0.67
CA ILE A 344 18.20 21.09 -0.95
C ILE A 344 19.25 22.22 -0.98
N GLY A 345 20.32 22.09 -0.18
CA GLY A 345 21.39 23.09 -0.09
C GLY A 345 20.87 24.46 0.36
N ASN A 346 21.35 25.51 -0.31
CA ASN A 346 21.03 26.91 0.02
C ASN A 346 19.59 27.30 -0.31
N ASP A 347 18.86 26.46 -1.03
CA ASP A 347 17.47 26.73 -1.41
C ASP A 347 16.46 26.30 -0.35
N ALA A 348 16.93 25.82 0.80
CA ALA A 348 16.07 25.32 1.87
C ALA A 348 14.97 26.33 2.19
N ASP A 349 15.31 27.60 2.38
CA ASP A 349 14.35 28.64 2.79
C ASP A 349 13.42 29.13 1.68
N LYS A 350 13.65 28.72 0.43
CA LYS A 350 12.75 29.04 -0.70
C LYS A 350 11.51 28.15 -0.74
N TYR A 351 11.57 26.96 -0.13
CA TYR A 351 10.52 25.96 -0.24
C TYR A 351 9.93 25.61 1.14
N PRO A 352 8.59 25.48 1.26
CA PRO A 352 7.94 25.14 2.53
C PRO A 352 8.34 23.76 3.07
N ASN A 353 8.56 22.79 2.19
CA ASN A 353 8.93 21.42 2.54
C ASN A 353 9.75 20.76 1.40
N PHE A 354 10.29 19.57 1.66
CA PHE A 354 11.11 18.84 0.69
C PHE A 354 10.35 18.42 -0.56
N HIS A 355 9.06 18.07 -0.44
CA HIS A 355 8.22 17.71 -1.59
C HIS A 355 8.07 18.88 -2.57
N ASP A 356 7.79 20.08 -2.07
CA ASP A 356 7.67 21.29 -2.91
C ASP A 356 8.97 21.61 -3.66
N TYR A 357 10.13 21.42 -3.00
CA TYR A 357 11.44 21.55 -3.64
C TYR A 357 11.60 20.54 -4.79
N ILE A 358 11.35 19.25 -4.53
CA ILE A 358 11.47 18.19 -5.54
C ILE A 358 10.55 18.46 -6.72
N VAL A 359 9.29 18.84 -6.47
CA VAL A 359 8.32 19.13 -7.54
C VAL A 359 8.78 20.31 -8.41
N ALA A 360 9.29 21.39 -7.80
CA ALA A 360 9.77 22.55 -8.54
C ALA A 360 10.97 22.22 -9.44
N MET A 361 11.98 21.54 -8.88
CA MET A 361 13.18 21.15 -9.62
C MET A 361 12.88 20.18 -10.76
N ASP A 362 11.98 19.23 -10.51
CA ASP A 362 11.60 18.22 -11.50
C ASP A 362 10.75 18.82 -12.64
N LEU A 363 9.83 19.74 -12.35
CA LEU A 363 9.09 20.46 -13.39
C LEU A 363 10.00 21.29 -14.29
N GLU A 364 11.02 21.95 -13.73
CA GLU A 364 12.03 22.67 -14.52
C GLU A 364 12.79 21.71 -15.45
N LYS A 365 13.22 20.57 -14.92
CA LYS A 365 13.89 19.51 -15.70
C LYS A 365 12.99 19.00 -16.83
N LEU A 366 11.76 18.58 -16.52
CA LEU A 366 10.83 18.00 -17.50
C LEU A 366 10.47 19.00 -18.61
N SER A 367 10.34 20.28 -18.28
CA SER A 367 10.09 21.35 -19.27
C SER A 367 11.28 21.53 -20.22
N LYS A 368 12.52 21.53 -19.69
CA LYS A 368 13.73 21.60 -20.53
C LYS A 368 13.88 20.38 -21.44
N GLU A 369 13.50 19.20 -20.95
CA GLU A 369 13.57 17.93 -21.69
C GLU A 369 12.37 17.71 -22.64
N LYS A 370 11.40 18.62 -22.66
CA LYS A 370 10.15 18.52 -23.43
C LYS A 370 9.32 17.26 -23.12
N LYS A 371 9.31 16.82 -21.86
CA LYS A 371 8.66 15.57 -21.43
C LYS A 371 7.27 15.81 -20.86
N GLN A 372 6.45 14.75 -20.86
CA GLN A 372 5.07 14.76 -20.37
C GLN A 372 4.12 15.78 -21.04
N GLY A 373 4.49 16.30 -22.22
CA GLY A 373 3.73 17.37 -22.88
C GLY A 373 4.01 18.76 -22.31
N LEU A 374 5.02 18.91 -21.45
CA LEU A 374 5.60 20.20 -21.08
C LEU A 374 6.65 20.54 -22.14
N GLY A 375 6.56 21.65 -22.87
CA GLY A 375 7.58 22.05 -23.85
C GLY A 375 7.13 22.98 -24.96
#